data_AF-A0A834M9N7-F1
#
_entry.id   AF-A0A834M9N7-F1
#
_cell.length_a   1.000
_cell.length_b   1.000
_cell.length_c   1.000
_cell.angle_alpha   90.00
_cell.angle_beta   90.00
_cell.angle_gamma   90.00
#
_symmetry.space_group_name_H-M   'P 1'
#
loop_
_entity.id
_entity.type
_entity.pdbx_description
1 polymer ?
#
loop_
_entity_poly.entity_id
_entity_poly.type
_entity_poly.pdbx_seq_one_letter_code
_entity_poly.pdbx_strand_id
1 'polypeptide(L)'
;MLTTSRKLINYIKNKSEVKNIFRNYATKNRFYKNTGILKSDGKFEVTLDQRKLKTPKGNLFTVDSEPLALAVATEWNSQKKKIIQSNMHITTLCNTVIDNPNNLTKLDVVNYITNYLDTDTVLFQANVCMLWQIQLTMSVFLYHHNSQ
;
A
#
# COMPACT_ATOMS: atom_id res chain seq x y z
N MET A 1 -22.56 -20.90 -44.28
CA MET A 1 -21.58 -19.93 -43.75
C MET A 1 -21.94 -19.28 -42.40
N LEU A 2 -23.03 -19.66 -41.70
CA LEU A 2 -23.45 -18.98 -40.45
C LEU A 2 -23.31 -19.82 -39.15
N THR A 3 -22.88 -21.08 -39.26
CA THR A 3 -22.81 -22.02 -38.11
C THR A 3 -21.50 -21.95 -37.34
N THR A 4 -20.40 -21.58 -37.99
CA THR A 4 -19.07 -21.38 -37.37
C THR A 4 -19.05 -20.16 -36.44
N SER A 5 -19.77 -19.10 -36.80
CA SER A 5 -19.85 -17.86 -36.02
C SER A 5 -20.53 -18.07 -34.65
N ARG A 6 -21.57 -18.91 -34.57
CA ARG A 6 -22.27 -19.20 -33.30
C ARG A 6 -21.41 -19.99 -32.31
N LYS A 7 -20.58 -20.93 -32.80
CA LYS A 7 -19.63 -21.68 -31.96
C LYS A 7 -18.58 -20.75 -31.35
N LEU A 8 -18.06 -19.81 -32.13
CA LEU A 8 -17.05 -18.85 -31.66
C LEU A 8 -17.63 -17.86 -30.64
N ILE A 9 -18.86 -17.38 -30.85
CA ILE A 9 -19.56 -16.51 -29.90
C ILE A 9 -19.84 -17.23 -28.56
N ASN A 10 -20.24 -18.50 -28.59
CA ASN A 10 -20.42 -19.29 -27.37
C ASN A 10 -19.10 -19.61 -26.66
N TYR A 11 -18.01 -19.81 -27.41
CA TYR A 11 -16.67 -20.00 -26.85
C TYR A 11 -16.17 -18.75 -26.12
N ILE A 12 -16.41 -17.55 -26.66
CA ILE A 12 -16.07 -16.28 -26.01
C ILE A 12 -16.94 -16.03 -24.77
N LYS A 13 -18.25 -16.33 -24.83
CA LYS A 13 -19.14 -16.23 -23.65
C LYS A 13 -18.72 -17.16 -22.50
N ASN A 14 -18.20 -18.35 -22.80
CA ASN A 14 -17.69 -19.27 -21.77
C ASN A 14 -16.32 -18.87 -21.21
N LYS A 15 -15.52 -18.09 -21.95
CA LYS A 15 -14.18 -17.66 -21.51
C LYS A 15 -14.21 -16.47 -20.53
N SER A 16 -15.32 -15.74 -20.44
CA SER A 16 -15.50 -14.61 -19.52
C SER A 16 -15.82 -14.99 -18.07
N GLU A 17 -15.84 -16.28 -17.72
CA GLU A 17 -15.76 -16.69 -16.31
C GLU A 17 -14.31 -16.60 -15.82
N VAL A 18 -13.78 -15.37 -15.76
CA VAL A 18 -12.62 -15.09 -14.92
C VAL A 18 -13.09 -15.25 -13.49
N LYS A 19 -12.91 -16.45 -12.92
CA LYS A 19 -13.08 -16.69 -11.49
C LYS A 19 -12.14 -15.71 -10.79
N ASN A 20 -12.68 -14.63 -10.26
CA ASN A 20 -11.93 -13.73 -9.40
C ASN A 20 -11.47 -14.55 -8.19
N ILE A 21 -10.19 -14.92 -8.19
CA ILE A 21 -9.51 -15.50 -7.04
C ILE A 21 -9.31 -14.35 -6.06
N PHE A 22 -10.38 -13.92 -5.39
CA PHE A 22 -10.26 -13.02 -4.27
C PHE A 22 -9.61 -13.82 -3.14
N ARG A 23 -8.39 -13.44 -2.74
CA ARG A 23 -7.85 -13.86 -1.45
C ARG A 23 -8.77 -13.30 -0.38
N ASN A 24 -9.66 -14.13 0.15
CA ASN A 24 -10.50 -13.78 1.29
C ASN A 24 -9.61 -13.73 2.53
N TYR A 25 -8.97 -12.59 2.75
CA TYR A 25 -8.40 -12.28 4.05
C TYR A 25 -9.52 -12.29 5.08
N ALA A 26 -9.27 -12.83 6.27
CA ALA A 26 -10.24 -12.80 7.36
C ALA A 26 -10.50 -11.35 7.79
N THR A 27 -11.45 -10.68 7.13
CA THR A 27 -11.81 -9.30 7.40
C THR A 27 -12.63 -9.23 8.68
N LYS A 28 -12.10 -8.56 9.71
CA LYS A 28 -12.80 -8.32 10.97
C LYS A 28 -13.89 -7.27 10.78
N ASN A 29 -15.03 -7.43 11.45
CA ASN A 29 -16.05 -6.38 11.50
C ASN A 29 -15.49 -5.14 12.22
N ARG A 30 -15.94 -3.94 11.81
CA ARG A 30 -15.61 -2.69 12.50
C ARG A 30 -16.18 -2.76 13.92
N PHE A 31 -15.29 -2.62 14.91
CA PHE A 31 -15.62 -2.74 16.33
C PHE A 31 -15.59 -1.41 17.09
N TYR A 32 -15.31 -0.30 16.38
CA TYR A 32 -15.20 1.04 16.94
C TYR A 32 -16.11 2.02 16.20
N LYS A 33 -16.52 3.11 16.86
CA LYS A 33 -17.36 4.18 16.29
C LYS A 33 -16.54 5.40 15.90
N ASN A 34 -15.70 5.89 16.79
CA ASN A 34 -14.98 7.15 16.66
C ASN A 34 -13.46 6.90 16.66
N THR A 35 -12.76 7.69 15.87
CA THR A 35 -11.29 7.72 15.79
C THR A 35 -10.79 9.09 16.22
N GLY A 36 -9.71 9.15 16.98
CA GLY A 36 -9.13 10.41 17.43
C GLY A 36 -7.62 10.35 17.55
N ILE A 37 -7.00 11.48 17.85
CA ILE A 37 -5.57 11.62 18.07
C ILE A 37 -5.37 12.22 19.46
N LEU A 38 -4.39 11.73 20.20
CA LEU A 38 -3.96 12.29 21.46
C LEU A 38 -2.47 12.66 21.36
N LYS A 39 -2.10 13.76 21.99
CA LYS A 39 -0.69 14.15 22.15
C LYS A 39 -0.23 13.75 23.56
N SER A 40 0.80 12.93 23.65
CA SER A 40 1.40 12.47 24.91
C SER A 40 2.92 12.53 24.79
N ASP A 41 3.59 13.17 25.76
CA ASP A 41 5.06 13.22 25.85
C ASP A 41 5.78 13.63 24.55
N GLY A 42 5.20 14.58 23.81
CA GLY A 42 5.75 15.06 22.53
C GLY A 42 5.49 14.14 21.33
N LYS A 43 4.81 13.01 21.52
CA LYS A 43 4.38 12.08 20.47
C LYS A 43 2.87 12.13 20.27
N PHE A 44 2.44 11.61 19.12
CA PHE A 44 1.04 11.49 18.75
C PHE A 44 0.60 10.02 18.76
N GLU A 45 -0.54 9.76 19.37
CA GLU A 45 -1.15 8.46 19.51
C GLU A 45 -2.51 8.46 18.82
N VAL A 46 -2.87 7.37 18.16
CA VAL A 46 -4.20 7.20 17.56
C VAL A 46 -5.10 6.44 18.53
N THR A 47 -6.35 6.85 18.65
CA THR A 47 -7.35 6.22 19.52
C THR A 47 -8.58 5.77 18.74
N LEU A 48 -9.16 4.64 19.17
CA LEU A 48 -10.43 4.08 18.70
C LEU A 48 -11.38 3.98 19.91
N ASP A 49 -12.49 4.72 19.91
CA ASP A 49 -13.45 4.75 21.04
C ASP A 49 -12.79 4.89 22.42
N GLN A 50 -11.81 5.81 22.53
CA GLN A 50 -11.03 6.07 23.75
C GLN A 50 -9.94 5.03 24.09
N ARG A 51 -9.80 3.96 23.30
CA ARG A 51 -8.70 2.99 23.46
C ARG A 51 -7.54 3.35 22.54
N LYS A 52 -6.31 3.34 23.08
CA LYS A 52 -5.11 3.55 22.28
C LYS A 52 -4.94 2.42 21.25
N LEU A 53 -4.65 2.79 20.01
CA LEU A 53 -4.37 1.86 18.92
C LEU A 53 -3.08 1.10 19.22
N LYS A 54 -3.07 -0.19 18.91
CA LYS A 54 -1.92 -1.07 19.07
C LYS A 54 -1.52 -1.69 17.74
N THR A 55 -0.23 -1.98 17.61
CA THR A 55 0.32 -2.73 16.49
C THR A 55 -0.01 -4.22 16.60
N PRO A 56 0.18 -5.02 15.53
CA PRO A 56 0.00 -6.47 15.58
C PRO A 56 0.81 -7.19 16.67
N LYS A 57 2.03 -6.72 16.99
CA LYS A 57 2.81 -7.26 18.13
C LYS A 57 2.35 -6.76 19.50
N GLY A 58 1.35 -5.89 19.57
CA GLY A 58 0.79 -5.36 20.81
C GLY A 58 1.49 -4.11 21.35
N ASN A 59 2.44 -3.54 20.60
CA ASN A 59 3.09 -2.29 20.93
C ASN A 59 2.13 -1.11 20.77
N LEU A 60 2.41 -0.01 21.44
CA LEU A 60 1.63 1.21 21.31
C LEU A 60 1.88 1.88 19.96
N PHE A 61 0.82 2.28 19.25
CA PHE A 61 0.97 2.99 18.00
C PHE A 61 1.28 4.47 18.27
N THR A 62 2.57 4.84 18.21
CA THR A 62 3.03 6.22 18.43
C THR A 62 3.79 6.73 17.21
N VAL A 63 3.52 7.98 16.81
CA VAL A 63 4.24 8.67 15.74
C VAL A 63 4.67 10.07 16.17
N ASP A 64 5.78 10.57 15.64
CA ASP A 64 6.32 11.88 16.03
C ASP A 64 5.67 13.05 15.27
N SER A 65 4.88 12.75 14.23
CA SER A 65 4.28 13.73 13.32
C SER A 65 2.75 13.75 13.44
N GLU A 66 2.20 14.92 13.71
CA GLU A 66 0.75 15.16 13.77
C GLU A 66 0.02 14.82 12.47
N PRO A 67 0.45 15.30 11.27
CA PRO A 67 -0.25 14.97 10.03
C PRO A 67 -0.22 13.47 9.72
N LEU A 68 0.84 12.75 10.14
CA LEU A 68 0.89 11.30 10.00
C LEU A 68 -0.14 10.62 10.92
N ALA A 69 -0.25 11.05 12.17
CA ALA A 69 -1.27 10.54 13.09
C ALA A 69 -2.70 10.81 12.56
N LEU A 70 -2.91 11.98 11.97
CA LEU A 70 -4.18 12.35 11.34
C LEU A 70 -4.49 11.49 10.13
N ALA A 71 -3.52 11.27 9.24
CA ALA A 71 -3.68 10.38 8.11
C ALA A 71 -4.09 8.96 8.55
N VAL A 72 -3.42 8.42 9.57
CA VAL A 72 -3.78 7.12 10.16
C VAL A 72 -5.19 7.14 10.74
N ALA A 73 -5.53 8.15 11.57
CA ALA A 73 -6.87 8.26 12.15
C ALA A 73 -7.97 8.33 11.07
N THR A 74 -7.74 9.08 9.99
CA THR A 74 -8.68 9.17 8.85
C THR A 74 -8.81 7.85 8.10
N GLU A 75 -7.71 7.11 7.94
CA GLU A 75 -7.69 5.79 7.30
C GLU A 75 -8.53 4.78 8.10
N TRP A 76 -8.43 4.80 9.43
CA TRP A 76 -9.30 4.03 10.32
C TRP A 76 -10.75 4.50 10.25
N ASN A 77 -11.01 5.81 10.23
CA ASN A 77 -12.38 6.32 10.14
C ASN A 77 -13.09 5.91 8.84
N SER A 78 -12.32 5.79 7.73
CA SER A 78 -12.82 5.43 6.40
C SER A 78 -13.37 4.00 6.30
N GLN A 79 -13.05 3.13 7.25
CA GLN A 79 -13.50 1.73 7.25
C GLN A 79 -15.02 1.66 7.47
N LYS A 80 -15.75 0.92 6.63
CA LYS A 80 -17.22 0.85 6.74
C LYS A 80 -17.66 -0.28 7.69
N LYS A 81 -18.30 -1.32 7.15
CA LYS A 81 -18.80 -2.47 7.93
C LYS A 81 -17.68 -3.42 8.39
N LYS A 82 -16.65 -3.54 7.57
CA LYS A 82 -15.50 -4.43 7.77
C LYS A 82 -14.22 -3.62 7.67
N ILE A 83 -13.23 -4.03 8.44
CA ILE A 83 -11.87 -3.51 8.41
C ILE A 83 -11.13 -4.22 7.28
N ILE A 84 -10.74 -3.47 6.25
CA ILE A 84 -10.06 -3.98 5.06
C ILE A 84 -8.61 -3.53 5.12
N GLN A 85 -7.71 -4.42 5.51
CA GLN A 85 -6.29 -4.10 5.68
C GLN A 85 -5.60 -3.66 4.38
N SER A 86 -6.06 -4.16 3.22
CA SER A 86 -5.52 -3.74 1.92
C SER A 86 -5.78 -2.28 1.61
N ASN A 87 -6.70 -1.62 2.32
CA ASN A 87 -6.99 -0.19 2.17
C ASN A 87 -6.34 0.64 3.28
N MET A 88 -5.51 0.02 4.13
CA MET A 88 -4.86 0.66 5.27
C MET A 88 -3.34 0.67 5.10
N HIS A 89 -2.85 1.26 4.02
CA HIS A 89 -1.42 1.26 3.67
C HIS A 89 -0.58 2.07 4.66
N ILE A 90 -1.07 3.22 5.11
CA ILE A 90 -0.31 4.09 6.03
C ILE A 90 -0.16 3.38 7.37
N THR A 91 -1.26 2.84 7.90
CA THR A 91 -1.25 2.03 9.12
C THR A 91 -0.32 0.84 8.99
N THR A 92 -0.35 0.13 7.85
CA THR A 92 0.52 -1.03 7.59
C THR A 92 2.00 -0.64 7.64
N LEU A 93 2.39 0.44 6.97
CA LEU A 93 3.78 0.92 6.98
C LEU A 93 4.23 1.31 8.39
N CYS A 94 3.41 2.07 9.13
CA CYS A 94 3.73 2.43 10.51
C CYS A 94 3.86 1.21 11.42
N ASN A 95 2.97 0.21 11.27
CA ASN A 95 3.08 -1.04 12.01
C ASN A 95 4.41 -1.75 11.72
N THR A 96 4.84 -1.82 10.46
CA THR A 96 6.12 -2.45 10.09
C THR A 96 7.31 -1.72 10.71
N VAL A 97 7.30 -0.38 10.72
CA VAL A 97 8.38 0.42 11.34
C VAL A 97 8.43 0.21 12.86
N ILE A 98 7.28 0.24 13.53
CA ILE A 98 7.20 0.12 14.99
C ILE A 98 7.53 -1.31 15.45
N ASP A 99 6.98 -2.32 14.78
CA ASP A 99 7.15 -3.71 15.18
C ASP A 99 8.46 -4.33 14.69
N ASN A 100 9.07 -3.75 13.66
CA ASN A 100 10.29 -4.20 13.01
C ASN A 100 10.43 -5.74 13.00
N PRO A 101 9.54 -6.47 12.30
CA PRO A 101 9.48 -7.93 12.40
C PRO A 101 10.79 -8.63 12.04
N ASN A 102 11.57 -8.02 11.14
CA ASN A 102 12.86 -8.53 10.67
C ASN A 102 14.05 -8.01 11.49
N ASN A 103 13.80 -7.24 12.56
CA ASN A 103 14.82 -6.62 13.42
C ASN A 103 15.93 -5.91 12.63
N LEU A 104 15.56 -5.21 11.54
CA LEU A 104 16.50 -4.48 10.70
C LEU A 104 17.05 -3.28 11.44
N THR A 105 18.37 -3.07 11.35
CA THR A 105 19.01 -1.84 11.81
C THR A 105 18.91 -0.75 10.75
N LYS A 106 19.18 0.50 11.14
CA LYS A 106 19.25 1.62 10.20
C LYS A 106 20.28 1.37 9.08
N LEU A 107 21.41 0.74 9.41
CA LEU A 107 22.44 0.40 8.43
C LEU A 107 21.96 -0.67 7.45
N ASP A 108 21.21 -1.68 7.91
CA ASP A 108 20.66 -2.71 7.02
C ASP A 108 19.69 -2.11 6.01
N VAL A 109 18.82 -1.20 6.46
CA VAL A 109 17.88 -0.50 5.58
C VAL A 109 18.62 0.37 4.57
N VAL A 110 19.65 1.10 5.00
CA VAL A 110 20.50 1.91 4.10
C VAL A 110 21.17 1.01 3.07
N ASN A 111 21.78 -0.09 3.49
CA ASN A 111 22.43 -1.04 2.58
C ASN A 111 21.44 -1.66 1.59
N TYR A 112 20.23 -1.99 2.03
CA TYR A 112 19.18 -2.51 1.15
C TYR A 112 18.81 -1.50 0.06
N ILE A 113 18.67 -0.22 0.42
CA ILE A 113 18.38 0.85 -0.53
C ILE A 113 19.58 1.08 -1.47
N THR A 114 20.79 1.14 -0.94
CA THR A 114 22.01 1.37 -1.73
C THR A 114 22.26 0.24 -2.72
N ASN A 115 22.11 -1.02 -2.31
CA ASN A 115 22.29 -2.18 -3.19
C ASN A 115 21.26 -2.23 -4.32
N TYR A 116 20.09 -1.60 -4.15
CA TYR A 116 19.12 -1.49 -5.23
C TYR A 116 19.59 -0.54 -6.34
N LEU A 117 20.41 0.47 -6.04
CA LEU A 117 20.90 1.44 -7.02
C LEU A 117 21.68 0.79 -8.17
N ASP A 118 22.46 -0.25 -7.88
CA ASP A 118 23.20 -1.00 -8.91
C ASP A 118 22.28 -1.73 -9.90
N THR A 119 21.05 -2.02 -9.49
CA THR A 119 20.03 -2.74 -10.27
C THR A 119 18.81 -1.87 -10.58
N ASP A 120 18.97 -0.54 -10.53
CA ASP A 120 17.85 0.38 -10.70
C ASP A 120 17.21 0.22 -12.09
N THR A 121 15.91 -0.08 -12.10
CA THR A 121 15.12 -0.29 -13.31
C THR A 121 15.12 0.90 -14.28
N VAL A 122 15.36 2.12 -13.81
CA VAL A 122 15.47 3.32 -14.66
C VAL A 122 16.78 3.30 -15.46
N LEU A 123 17.83 2.67 -14.93
CA LEU A 123 19.15 2.56 -15.57
C LEU A 123 19.22 1.41 -16.58
N PHE A 124 18.30 0.44 -16.52
CA PHE A 124 18.20 -0.66 -17.49
C PHE A 124 17.14 -0.38 -18.56
N GLN A 125 17.59 0.21 -19.66
CA GLN A 125 16.73 0.56 -20.79
C GLN A 125 16.56 -0.61 -21.76
N ALA A 126 15.33 -0.82 -22.23
CA ALA A 126 15.00 -1.95 -23.09
C ALA A 126 15.34 -1.62 -24.54
N ASN A 127 16.32 -2.28 -25.16
CA ASN A 127 16.80 -2.04 -26.55
C ASN A 127 15.76 -2.13 -27.69
N VAL A 128 14.49 -2.42 -27.40
CA VAL A 128 13.43 -2.38 -28.39
C VAL A 128 12.96 -0.94 -28.57
N CYS A 129 13.11 -0.40 -29.79
CA CYS A 129 12.92 1.01 -30.15
C CYS A 129 11.65 1.66 -29.58
N MET A 130 10.53 0.93 -29.55
CA MET A 130 9.24 1.46 -29.07
C MET A 130 9.17 1.62 -27.54
N LEU A 131 9.88 0.78 -26.78
CA LEU A 131 9.92 0.86 -25.31
C LEU A 131 10.90 1.95 -24.84
N TRP A 132 12.01 2.14 -25.57
CA TRP A 132 12.96 3.23 -25.33
C TRP A 132 12.29 4.61 -25.32
N GLN A 133 11.39 4.85 -26.28
CA GLN A 133 10.73 6.14 -26.44
C GLN A 133 9.72 6.44 -25.32
N ILE A 134 9.09 5.39 -24.76
CA ILE A 134 8.19 5.48 -23.59
C ILE A 134 9.00 5.68 -22.31
N GLN A 135 10.15 5.00 -22.17
CA GLN A 135 11.03 5.16 -21.00
C GLN A 135 11.62 6.58 -20.91
N LEU A 136 12.08 7.15 -22.03
CA LEU A 136 12.63 8.51 -22.08
C LEU A 136 11.60 9.58 -21.70
N THR A 137 10.38 9.47 -22.21
CA THR A 137 9.30 10.43 -21.92
C THR A 137 8.88 10.40 -20.45
N MET A 138 8.87 9.23 -19.81
CA MET A 138 8.58 9.10 -18.38
C MET A 138 9.72 9.58 -17.48
N SER A 139 10.97 9.31 -17.82
CA SER A 139 12.12 9.80 -17.05
C SER A 139 12.23 11.33 -17.05
N VAL A 140 11.97 11.98 -18.20
CA VAL A 140 11.94 13.45 -18.29
C VAL A 140 10.79 14.05 -17.47
N PHE A 141 9.61 13.42 -17.49
CA PHE A 141 8.46 13.86 -16.69
C PHE A 141 8.75 13.78 -15.17
N LEU A 142 9.37 12.69 -14.71
CA LEU A 142 9.77 12.51 -13.30
C LEU A 142 10.82 13.54 -12.85
N TYR A 143 11.75 13.92 -13.73
CA TYR A 143 12.74 14.95 -13.43
C TYR A 143 12.13 16.35 -13.32
N HIS A 144 11.19 16.68 -14.21
CA HIS A 144 10.59 18.01 -14.25
C HIS A 144 9.63 18.26 -13.06
N HIS A 145 9.02 17.21 -12.51
CA HIS A 145 8.10 17.31 -11.38
C HIS A 145 8.82 17.39 -10.02
N ASN A 146 10.04 16.85 -9.90
CA ASN A 146 10.86 16.96 -8.67
C ASN A 146 11.67 18.27 -8.57
N SER A 147 11.63 19.13 -9.60
CA SER A 147 12.33 20.43 -9.63
C SER A 147 11.41 21.63 -9.33
N GLN A 148 10.21 21.39 -8.80
CA GLN A 148 9.28 22.40 -8.26
C GLN A 148 8.97 22.08 -6.80
#